data_AF-A0A379Q365-F1
#
_entry.id   AF-A0A379Q365-F1
#
_cell.length_a   1.000
_cell.length_b   1.000
_cell.length_c   1.000
_cell.angle_alpha   90.00
_cell.angle_beta   90.00
_cell.angle_gamma   90.00
#
_symmetry.space_group_name_H-M   'P 1'
#
loop_
_entity.id
_entity.type
_entity.pdbx_description
1 polymer ?
#
loop_
_entity_poly.entity_id
_entity_poly.type
_entity_poly.pdbx_seq_one_letter_code
_entity_poly.pdbx_strand_id
1 'polypeptide(L)'
;MRCGVALIIVAALTACDDRVENRFPDYAAIPVESGVWSWLPVFFPTSASEIEIATNMDINLFYADFSVTDSQDRDRFEAVLDEASEVNYADFIHRSWCKTGRTIWNSEAQARPFFIQKISAERYRITNDDEGFKCYPAPR
;
A
#
# COMPACT_ATOMS: atom_id res chain seq x y z
N MET A 1 -22.94 51.39 27.89
CA MET A 1 -22.92 49.97 27.48
C MET A 1 -22.43 49.89 26.04
N ARG A 2 -21.25 49.34 25.79
CA ARG A 2 -20.81 48.89 24.45
C ARG A 2 -20.07 47.56 24.65
N CYS A 3 -20.78 46.46 24.49
CA CYS A 3 -20.17 45.13 24.43
C CYS A 3 -19.44 44.99 23.10
N GLY A 4 -18.11 44.98 23.14
CA GLY A 4 -17.31 44.54 22.00
C GLY A 4 -17.39 43.02 21.90
N VAL A 5 -17.96 42.52 20.81
CA VAL A 5 -17.95 41.08 20.51
C VAL A 5 -16.59 40.75 19.89
N ALA A 6 -15.77 40.03 20.64
CA ALA A 6 -14.54 39.45 20.11
C ALA A 6 -14.90 38.24 19.25
N LEU A 7 -14.59 38.32 17.95
CA LEU A 7 -14.64 37.19 17.02
C LEU A 7 -13.44 36.28 17.29
N ILE A 8 -13.69 35.15 17.94
CA ILE A 8 -12.70 34.08 18.09
C ILE A 8 -12.81 33.19 16.84
N ILE A 9 -11.87 33.33 15.93
CA ILE A 9 -11.71 32.39 14.80
C ILE A 9 -10.94 31.19 15.34
N VAL A 10 -11.66 30.09 15.58
CA VAL A 10 -11.05 28.79 15.87
C VAL A 10 -10.59 28.19 14.54
N ALA A 11 -9.31 28.38 14.22
CA ALA A 11 -8.67 27.63 13.15
C ALA A 11 -8.38 26.21 13.66
N ALA A 12 -9.23 25.24 13.30
CA ALA A 12 -8.92 23.84 13.48
C ALA A 12 -7.77 23.48 12.52
N LEU A 13 -6.56 23.31 13.04
CA LEU A 13 -5.45 22.69 12.32
C LEU A 13 -5.78 21.21 12.15
N THR A 14 -6.55 20.86 11.12
CA THR A 14 -6.51 19.49 10.61
C THR A 14 -5.09 19.33 10.08
N ALA A 15 -4.26 18.51 10.74
CA ALA A 15 -3.02 18.05 10.12
C ALA A 15 -3.44 17.45 8.77
N CYS A 16 -3.07 18.11 7.67
CA CYS A 16 -3.38 17.62 6.34
C CYS A 16 -2.68 16.28 6.20
N ASP A 17 -3.46 15.21 5.99
CA ASP A 17 -2.88 13.98 5.46
C ASP A 17 -2.54 14.26 4.00
N ASP A 18 -1.27 14.57 3.71
CA ASP A 18 -0.80 14.95 2.37
C ASP A 18 -0.72 13.74 1.40
N ARG A 19 -1.36 12.62 1.76
CA ARG A 19 -1.50 11.46 0.90
C ARG A 19 -2.42 11.76 -0.28
N VAL A 20 -1.96 11.37 -1.46
CA VAL A 20 -2.78 11.34 -2.66
C VAL A 20 -3.43 9.96 -2.75
N GLU A 21 -4.75 9.91 -2.63
CA GLU A 21 -5.56 8.69 -2.71
C GLU A 21 -6.18 8.51 -4.10
N ASN A 22 -6.11 7.28 -4.62
CA ASN A 22 -6.66 6.91 -5.91
C ASN A 22 -7.40 5.58 -5.81
N ARG A 23 -8.50 5.45 -6.56
CA ARG A 23 -9.31 4.22 -6.61
C ARG A 23 -9.48 3.80 -8.06
N PHE A 24 -9.22 2.54 -8.35
CA PHE A 24 -9.33 1.96 -9.68
C PHE A 24 -10.14 0.66 -9.63
N PRO A 25 -11.04 0.42 -10.61
CA PRO A 25 -11.81 -0.81 -10.66
C PRO A 25 -10.90 -2.05 -10.87
N ASP A 26 -9.84 -1.90 -11.66
CA ASP A 26 -8.88 -2.96 -11.98
C ASP A 26 -7.52 -2.37 -12.39
N TYR A 27 -6.53 -3.25 -12.61
CA TYR A 27 -5.17 -2.87 -13.01
C TYR A 27 -5.13 -2.11 -14.35
N ALA A 28 -5.98 -2.48 -15.32
CA ALA A 28 -5.99 -1.86 -16.64
C ALA A 28 -6.53 -0.42 -16.61
N ALA A 29 -7.31 -0.07 -15.58
CA ALA A 29 -7.81 1.27 -15.36
C ALA A 29 -6.79 2.25 -14.74
N ILE A 30 -5.60 1.78 -14.33
CA ILE A 30 -4.54 2.64 -13.81
C ILE A 30 -3.82 3.31 -15.00
N PRO A 31 -3.88 4.64 -15.17
CA PRO A 31 -3.27 5.28 -16.33
C PRO A 31 -1.75 5.21 -16.28
N VAL A 32 -1.10 4.84 -17.40
CA VAL A 32 0.36 4.70 -17.50
C VAL A 32 1.07 6.03 -17.27
N GLU A 33 0.48 7.14 -17.72
CA GLU A 33 0.99 8.49 -17.46
C GLU A 33 0.70 9.01 -16.05
N SER A 34 0.00 8.25 -15.19
CA SER A 34 -0.28 8.68 -13.83
C SER A 34 0.97 8.64 -12.96
N GLY A 35 1.07 9.60 -12.04
CA GLY A 35 2.10 9.56 -11.00
C GLY A 35 2.08 8.24 -10.23
N VAL A 36 0.89 7.69 -9.93
CA VAL A 36 0.72 6.44 -9.18
C VAL A 36 1.28 5.21 -9.90
N TRP A 37 1.14 5.12 -11.23
CA TRP A 37 1.68 4.01 -12.01
C TRP A 37 3.17 3.79 -11.77
N SER A 38 3.91 4.89 -11.59
CA SER A 38 5.35 4.87 -11.32
C SER A 38 5.74 4.19 -10.00
N TRP A 39 4.83 4.13 -9.03
CA TRP A 39 5.05 3.58 -7.69
C TRP A 39 4.71 2.10 -7.57
N LEU A 40 3.97 1.54 -8.52
CA LEU A 40 3.58 0.13 -8.47
C LEU A 40 4.82 -0.77 -8.47
N PRO A 41 4.94 -1.74 -7.56
CA PRO A 41 5.99 -2.74 -7.63
C PRO A 41 5.80 -3.60 -8.89
N VAL A 42 6.90 -4.07 -9.49
CA VAL A 42 6.87 -4.91 -10.70
C VAL A 42 6.13 -6.25 -10.51
N PHE A 43 5.97 -6.68 -9.25
CA PHE A 43 5.22 -7.89 -8.89
C PHE A 43 3.76 -7.62 -8.55
N PHE A 44 3.27 -6.37 -8.70
CA PHE A 44 1.86 -6.05 -8.49
C PHE A 44 1.00 -6.87 -9.48
N PRO A 45 -0.02 -7.60 -9.01
CA PRO A 45 -0.72 -8.54 -9.87
C PRO A 45 -1.61 -7.82 -10.87
N THR A 46 -1.48 -8.18 -12.15
CA THR A 46 -2.30 -7.62 -13.24
C THR A 46 -3.76 -8.05 -13.17
N SER A 47 -4.07 -9.10 -12.41
CA SER A 47 -5.43 -9.58 -12.09
C SER A 47 -6.09 -8.81 -10.94
N ALA A 48 -5.42 -7.81 -10.35
CA ALA A 48 -5.96 -7.03 -9.25
C ALA A 48 -7.23 -6.27 -9.63
N SER A 49 -8.21 -6.28 -8.72
CA SER A 49 -9.45 -5.50 -8.78
C SER A 49 -9.67 -4.71 -7.48
N GLU A 50 -10.63 -3.78 -7.50
CA GLU A 50 -11.00 -2.96 -6.34
C GLU A 50 -9.77 -2.28 -5.70
N ILE A 51 -8.95 -1.66 -6.54
CA ILE A 51 -7.63 -1.17 -6.16
C ILE A 51 -7.77 0.20 -5.48
N GLU A 52 -7.19 0.33 -4.28
CA GLU A 52 -7.08 1.58 -3.54
C GLU A 52 -5.60 1.87 -3.30
N ILE A 53 -5.09 3.00 -3.78
CA ILE A 53 -3.67 3.37 -3.65
C ILE A 53 -3.57 4.72 -2.95
N ALA A 54 -2.71 4.79 -1.94
CA ALA A 54 -2.30 6.03 -1.29
C ALA A 54 -0.79 6.22 -1.44
N THR A 55 -0.39 7.42 -1.88
CA THR A 55 1.03 7.79 -1.99
C THR A 55 1.31 9.09 -1.28
N ASN A 56 2.44 9.19 -0.59
CA ASN A 56 2.98 10.45 -0.08
C ASN A 56 4.43 10.60 -0.55
N MET A 57 4.70 11.62 -1.36
CA MET A 57 6.03 11.82 -1.95
C MET A 57 7.05 12.32 -0.94
N ASP A 58 6.64 13.13 0.05
CA ASP A 58 7.55 13.77 0.99
C ASP A 58 8.21 12.75 1.93
N ILE A 59 7.43 11.74 2.34
CA ILE A 59 7.92 10.64 3.18
C ILE A 59 8.17 9.35 2.39
N ASN A 60 8.08 9.39 1.05
CA ASN A 60 8.28 8.24 0.17
C ASN A 60 7.42 7.02 0.59
N LEU A 61 6.15 7.26 0.88
CA LEU A 61 5.17 6.25 1.28
C LEU A 61 4.34 5.81 0.07
N PHE A 62 4.22 4.50 -0.09
CA PHE A 62 3.32 3.81 -1.02
C PHE A 62 2.53 2.77 -0.24
N TYR A 63 1.23 2.76 -0.50
CA TYR A 63 0.30 1.82 0.08
C TYR A 63 -0.74 1.44 -0.97
N ALA A 64 -1.06 0.16 -1.08
CA ALA A 64 -2.09 -0.35 -1.98
C ALA A 64 -2.89 -1.49 -1.35
N ASP A 65 -4.22 -1.33 -1.27
CA ASP A 65 -5.14 -2.41 -0.96
C ASP A 65 -5.85 -2.87 -2.26
N PHE A 66 -5.94 -4.17 -2.49
CA PHE A 66 -6.54 -4.72 -3.71
C PHE A 66 -7.07 -6.14 -3.49
N SER A 67 -7.98 -6.55 -4.38
CA SER A 67 -8.59 -7.88 -4.40
C SER A 67 -8.00 -8.72 -5.53
N VAL A 68 -7.84 -10.02 -5.30
CA VAL A 68 -7.56 -11.03 -6.34
C VAL A 68 -8.57 -12.15 -6.15
N THR A 69 -9.63 -12.15 -6.96
CA THR A 69 -10.82 -12.99 -6.77
C THR A 69 -10.67 -14.39 -7.38
N ASP A 70 -9.93 -14.52 -8.48
CA ASP A 70 -9.64 -15.83 -9.07
C ASP A 70 -8.58 -16.58 -8.25
N SER A 71 -8.87 -17.85 -7.92
CA SER A 71 -7.98 -18.66 -7.08
C SER A 71 -6.65 -18.97 -7.75
N GLN A 72 -6.63 -19.22 -9.06
CA GLN A 72 -5.40 -19.53 -9.76
C GLN A 72 -4.49 -18.29 -9.85
N ASP A 73 -5.07 -17.11 -10.02
CA ASP A 73 -4.31 -15.86 -10.01
C ASP A 73 -3.78 -15.51 -8.62
N ARG A 74 -4.54 -15.80 -7.55
CA ARG A 74 -4.02 -15.72 -6.17
C ARG A 74 -2.81 -16.63 -5.97
N ASP A 75 -2.91 -17.89 -6.39
CA ASP A 75 -1.81 -18.85 -6.24
C ASP A 75 -0.55 -18.38 -7.01
N ARG A 76 -0.73 -17.84 -8.22
CA ARG A 76 0.36 -17.24 -9.00
C ARG A 76 0.97 -16.04 -8.30
N PHE A 77 0.14 -15.14 -7.78
CA PHE A 77 0.61 -13.95 -7.06
C PHE A 77 1.39 -14.35 -5.81
N GLU A 78 0.83 -15.21 -4.95
CA GLU A 78 1.48 -15.67 -3.72
C GLU A 78 2.81 -16.42 -4.03
N ALA A 79 2.88 -17.16 -5.13
CA ALA A 79 4.12 -17.84 -5.55
C ALA A 79 5.27 -16.87 -5.95
N VAL A 80 4.96 -15.64 -6.38
CA VAL A 80 5.98 -14.62 -6.70
C VAL A 80 6.55 -13.94 -5.45
N LEU A 81 5.82 -13.98 -4.32
CA LEU A 81 6.17 -13.30 -3.07
C LEU A 81 7.19 -14.06 -2.19
N ASP A 82 7.69 -15.21 -2.64
CA ASP A 82 8.58 -16.13 -1.90
C ASP A 82 7.92 -16.69 -0.61
N GLU A 83 8.70 -16.93 0.45
CA GLU A 83 8.20 -17.51 1.71
C GLU A 83 7.36 -16.50 2.50
N ALA A 84 6.15 -16.95 2.85
CA ALA A 84 5.28 -16.23 3.76
C ALA A 84 5.70 -16.47 5.21
N SER A 85 5.59 -15.44 6.04
CA SER A 85 5.57 -15.56 7.50
C SER A 85 4.15 -15.33 8.02
N GLU A 86 3.73 -16.16 8.97
CA GLU A 86 2.51 -15.89 9.74
C GLU A 86 2.84 -14.89 10.86
N VAL A 87 2.12 -13.77 10.87
CA VAL A 87 2.27 -12.73 11.88
C VAL A 87 0.98 -12.66 12.70
N ASN A 88 1.15 -12.62 14.02
CA ASN A 88 0.05 -12.41 14.95
C ASN A 88 0.03 -10.93 15.36
N TYR A 89 -1.06 -10.24 15.03
CA TYR A 89 -1.30 -8.87 15.47
C TYR A 89 -2.75 -8.72 15.94
N ALA A 90 -2.92 -8.11 17.11
CA ALA A 90 -4.22 -7.85 17.72
C ALA A 90 -5.14 -9.10 17.76
N ASP A 91 -4.57 -10.27 18.11
CA ASP A 91 -5.24 -11.58 18.19
C ASP A 91 -5.69 -12.20 16.85
N PHE A 92 -5.24 -11.67 15.71
CA PHE A 92 -5.46 -12.26 14.39
C PHE A 92 -4.15 -12.77 13.79
N ILE A 93 -4.17 -13.99 13.26
CA ILE A 93 -3.08 -14.52 12.42
C ILE A 93 -3.34 -14.08 10.99
N HIS A 94 -2.41 -13.36 10.40
CA HIS A 94 -2.42 -13.04 8.98
C HIS A 94 -1.14 -13.51 8.32
N ARG A 95 -1.29 -13.95 7.07
CA ARG A 95 -0.18 -14.34 6.23
C ARG A 95 0.44 -13.07 5.65
N SER A 96 1.75 -12.95 5.78
CA SER A 96 2.50 -11.77 5.33
C SER A 96 3.78 -12.18 4.64
N TRP A 97 4.27 -11.32 3.75
CA TRP A 97 5.48 -11.52 2.99
C TRP A 97 6.32 -10.26 3.00
N CYS A 98 7.60 -10.47 2.74
CA CYS A 98 8.54 -9.41 2.51
C CYS A 98 9.23 -9.64 1.18
N LYS A 99 8.93 -8.75 0.22
CA LYS A 99 9.46 -8.86 -1.13
C LYS A 99 10.29 -7.65 -1.45
N THR A 100 11.57 -7.87 -1.71
CA THR A 100 12.42 -6.85 -2.29
C THR A 100 12.14 -6.76 -3.78
N GLY A 101 11.73 -5.58 -4.26
CA GLY A 101 11.36 -5.38 -5.65
C GLY A 101 11.68 -3.98 -6.14
N ARG A 102 11.58 -3.79 -7.46
CA ARG A 102 11.64 -2.49 -8.11
C ARG A 102 10.22 -1.99 -8.38
N THR A 103 10.06 -0.69 -8.58
CA THR A 103 8.82 -0.13 -9.11
C THR A 103 8.84 -0.08 -10.63
N ILE A 104 7.67 0.08 -11.27
CA ILE A 104 7.54 0.13 -12.73
C ILE A 104 8.36 1.28 -13.33
N TRP A 105 8.41 2.44 -12.68
CA TRP A 105 9.17 3.59 -13.18
C TRP A 105 10.69 3.43 -13.10
N ASN A 106 11.17 2.60 -12.18
CA ASN A 106 12.59 2.58 -11.86
C ASN A 106 13.16 1.18 -11.89
N SER A 107 13.05 0.55 -13.07
CA SER A 107 13.74 -0.72 -13.35
C SER A 107 15.26 -0.63 -13.22
N GLU A 108 15.86 0.57 -13.14
CA GLU A 108 17.30 0.78 -12.86
C GLU A 108 17.60 1.15 -11.39
N ALA A 109 16.62 1.50 -10.58
CA ALA A 109 16.84 1.78 -9.17
C ALA A 109 17.16 0.53 -8.36
N GLN A 110 17.82 0.79 -7.24
CA GLN A 110 18.00 -0.20 -6.18
C GLN A 110 16.63 -0.72 -5.73
N ALA A 111 16.49 -2.03 -5.73
CA ALA A 111 15.29 -2.68 -5.23
C ALA A 111 15.09 -2.33 -3.74
N ARG A 112 13.84 -2.15 -3.34
CA ARG A 112 13.45 -1.77 -1.98
C ARG A 112 12.52 -2.83 -1.39
N PRO A 113 12.50 -2.99 -0.05
CA PRO A 113 11.58 -3.91 0.59
C PRO A 113 10.14 -3.39 0.48
N PHE A 114 9.22 -4.31 0.19
CA PHE A 114 7.79 -4.12 0.34
C PHE A 114 7.27 -5.15 1.33
N PHE A 115 6.36 -4.72 2.20
CA PHE A 115 5.58 -5.58 3.07
C PHE A 115 4.26 -5.89 2.38
N ILE A 116 3.88 -7.17 2.36
CA ILE A 116 2.64 -7.66 1.77
C ILE A 116 1.85 -8.40 2.84
N GLN A 117 0.57 -8.09 2.97
CA GLN A 117 -0.32 -8.75 3.92
C GLN A 117 -1.53 -9.31 3.20
N LYS A 118 -1.91 -10.55 3.53
CA LYS A 118 -3.23 -11.10 3.19
C LYS A 118 -4.21 -10.67 4.28
N ILE A 119 -5.07 -9.70 3.95
CA ILE A 119 -6.07 -9.14 4.87
C ILE A 119 -7.25 -10.11 5.01
N SER A 120 -7.65 -10.76 3.92
CA SER A 120 -8.72 -11.77 3.88
C SER A 120 -8.44 -12.81 2.80
N ALA A 121 -9.37 -13.73 2.53
CA ALA A 121 -9.20 -14.79 1.52
C ALA A 121 -8.79 -14.24 0.14
N GLU A 122 -9.28 -13.05 -0.21
CA GLU A 122 -9.10 -12.45 -1.54
C GLU A 122 -8.49 -11.06 -1.50
N ARG A 123 -8.34 -10.45 -0.32
CA ARG A 123 -7.87 -9.07 -0.15
C ARG A 123 -6.43 -9.03 0.35
N TYR A 124 -5.63 -8.20 -0.30
CA TYR A 124 -4.21 -8.01 -0.01
C TYR A 124 -3.89 -6.53 0.20
N ARG A 125 -2.78 -6.31 0.90
CA ARG A 125 -2.12 -5.03 1.10
C ARG A 125 -0.69 -5.12 0.62
N ILE A 126 -0.19 -4.10 -0.06
CA ILE A 126 1.25 -3.88 -0.29
C ILE A 126 1.60 -2.50 0.24
N THR A 127 2.69 -2.39 1.00
CA THR A 127 3.21 -1.11 1.48
C THR A 127 4.73 -1.13 1.53
N ASN A 128 5.36 0.04 1.46
CA ASN A 128 6.78 0.22 1.77
C ASN A 128 6.99 0.96 3.12
N ASP A 129 5.94 1.12 3.91
CA ASP A 129 5.97 1.67 5.26
C ASP A 129 6.77 0.76 6.20
N ASP A 130 7.95 1.23 6.61
CA ASP A 130 8.89 0.53 7.49
C ASP A 130 8.68 0.85 8.99
N GLU A 131 7.89 1.88 9.31
CA GLU A 131 7.54 2.24 10.68
C GLU A 131 6.40 1.38 11.22
N GLY A 132 5.43 1.02 10.37
CA GLY A 132 4.31 0.16 10.73
C GLY A 132 4.56 -1.34 10.52
N PHE A 133 5.37 -1.72 9.51
CA PHE A 133 5.54 -3.11 9.09
C PHE A 133 6.99 -3.44 8.78
N LYS A 134 7.64 -4.18 9.69
CA LYS A 134 9.06 -4.54 9.51
C LYS A 134 9.20 -5.85 8.76
N CYS A 135 9.97 -5.79 7.68
CA CYS A 135 10.53 -6.97 7.04
C CYS A 135 11.66 -7.56 7.86
N TYR A 136 11.29 -8.36 8.85
CA TYR A 136 12.26 -9.24 9.50
C TYR A 136 12.55 -10.40 8.55
N PRO A 137 13.82 -10.70 8.23
CA PRO A 137 14.13 -11.95 7.56
C PRO A 137 13.57 -13.09 8.42
N ALA A 138 12.97 -14.10 7.78
CA ALA A 138 12.54 -15.30 8.47
C ALA A 138 13.69 -15.82 9.36
N PRO A 139 13.45 -16.13 10.65
CA PRO A 139 14.47 -16.78 11.45
C PRO A 139 14.88 -18.07 10.74
N ARG A 140 16.17 -18.19 10.44
CA ARG A 140 16.76 -19.38 9.81
C ARG A 140 16.65 -20.60 10.69
#